data_AF-A0A353Y4S4-F1
#
_entry.id   AF-A0A353Y4S4-F1
#
_cell.length_a   1.000
_cell.length_b   1.000
_cell.length_c   1.000
_cell.angle_alpha   90.00
_cell.angle_beta   90.00
_cell.angle_gamma   90.00
#
_symmetry.space_group_name_H-M   'P 1'
#
loop_
_entity.id
_entity.type
_entity.pdbx_description
1 polymer ?
#
loop_
_entity_poly.entity_id
_entity_poly.type
_entity_poly.pdbx_seq_one_letter_code
_entity_poly.pdbx_strand_id
1 'polypeptide(L)' 'MFKALKHHDRRAFSSGQDVDYLTPIVADGDTVHGGLTAVMKLTQLMVEAGAAGVHFEDQSVFRVVIGLRLLR' A
#
# COMPACT_ATOMS: atom_id res chain seq x y z
N MET A 1 6.73 -6.47 3.14
CA MET A 1 7.40 -5.71 4.22
C MET A 1 7.01 -6.18 5.61
N PHE A 2 5.74 -6.10 6.02
CA PHE A 2 5.29 -6.48 7.38
C PHE A 2 5.72 -7.89 7.85
N LYS A 3 5.64 -8.91 6.98
CA LYS A 3 6.13 -10.26 7.27
C LYS A 3 7.63 -10.32 7.59
N ALA A 4 8.44 -9.48 6.93
CA ALA A 4 9.88 -9.41 7.16
C ALA A 4 10.17 -8.73 8.51
N LEU A 5 9.48 -7.64 8.84
CA LEU A 5 9.58 -6.99 10.15
C LEU A 5 9.27 -7.97 11.29
N LYS A 6 8.18 -8.75 11.16
CA LYS A 6 7.86 -9.83 12.11
C LYS A 6 8.92 -10.92 12.23
N HIS A 7 9.60 -11.25 11.13
CA HIS A 7 10.68 -12.24 11.14
C HIS A 7 11.91 -11.71 11.89
N HIS A 8 12.29 -10.46 11.63
CA HIS A 8 13.42 -9.81 12.30
C HIS A 8 13.14 -9.55 13.78
N ASP A 9 11.93 -9.12 14.12
CA ASP A 9 11.45 -8.95 15.50
C ASP A 9 11.58 -10.25 16.31
N ARG A 10 11.07 -11.36 15.76
CA ARG A 10 11.21 -12.69 16.37
C ARG A 10 12.67 -13.08 16.57
N ARG A 11 13.53 -12.76 15.59
CA ARG A 11 14.95 -13.09 15.65
C ARG A 11 15.67 -12.27 16.71
N ALA A 12 15.39 -10.97 16.79
CA ALA A 12 15.93 -10.06 17.80
C ALA A 12 15.58 -10.52 19.21
N PHE A 13 14.29 -10.82 19.44
CA PHE A 13 13.80 -11.41 20.69
C PHE A 13 14.55 -12.70 21.06
N SER A 14 14.72 -13.63 20.10
CA SER A 14 15.44 -14.89 20.34
C SER A 14 16.93 -14.71 20.65
N SER A 15 17.54 -13.63 20.14
CA SER A 15 18.96 -13.30 20.33
C SER A 15 19.23 -12.40 21.54
N GLY A 16 18.19 -11.98 22.29
CA GLY A 16 18.31 -11.05 23.40
C GLY A 16 18.66 -9.61 22.98
N GLN A 17 18.43 -9.26 21.71
CA GLN A 17 18.62 -7.91 21.20
C GLN A 17 17.32 -7.11 21.41
N ASP A 18 17.45 -5.94 22.03
CA ASP A 18 16.32 -5.04 22.30
C ASP A 18 16.21 -3.99 21.18
N VAL A 19 15.66 -4.42 20.04
CA VAL A 19 15.42 -3.57 18.87
C VAL A 19 13.99 -3.76 18.41
N ASP A 20 13.21 -2.67 18.37
CA ASP A 20 11.84 -2.68 17.86
C ASP A 20 11.82 -2.59 16.34
N TYR A 21 11.42 -3.69 15.70
CA TYR A 21 11.29 -3.77 14.24
C TYR A 21 9.85 -3.53 13.76
N LEU A 22 8.85 -3.46 14.65
CA LEU A 22 7.44 -3.30 14.29
C LEU A 22 7.03 -1.83 14.17
N THR A 23 7.86 -1.05 13.48
CA THR A 23 7.61 0.37 13.22
C THR A 23 6.37 0.56 12.33
N PRO A 24 5.60 1.65 12.52
CA PRO A 24 4.39 1.89 11.73
C PRO A 24 4.69 2.02 10.23
N ILE A 25 3.89 1.36 9.40
CA ILE A 25 4.02 1.38 7.94
C ILE A 25 2.99 2.38 7.38
N VAL A 26 3.46 3.38 6.63
CA VAL A 26 2.60 4.25 5.81
C VAL A 26 2.61 3.72 4.38
N ALA A 27 1.43 3.48 3.83
CA ALA A 27 1.25 2.96 2.48
C ALA A 27 0.70 4.03 1.54
N ASP A 28 1.14 3.98 0.29
CA ASP A 28 0.63 4.79 -0.81
C ASP A 28 -0.55 4.06 -1.47
N GLY A 29 -1.71 4.73 -1.52
CA GLY A 29 -2.94 4.23 -2.12
C GLY A 29 -3.13 4.66 -3.59
N ASP A 30 -2.17 5.39 -4.16
CA ASP A 30 -2.24 6.04 -5.47
C ASP A 30 -3.51 6.91 -5.61
N THR A 31 -3.92 7.18 -6.84
CA THR A 31 -5.17 7.89 -7.20
C THR A 31 -6.44 7.05 -6.98
N VAL A 32 -6.29 5.82 -6.49
CA VAL A 32 -7.31 4.77 -6.45
C VAL A 32 -8.00 4.53 -7.79
N HIS A 33 -7.71 3.39 -8.42
CA HIS A 33 -8.30 3.02 -9.70
C HIS A 33 -9.76 2.52 -9.54
N GLY A 34 -10.72 3.45 -9.44
CA GLY A 34 -12.16 3.13 -9.42
C GLY A 34 -13.02 4.14 -8.64
N GLY A 35 -14.30 3.83 -8.47
CA GLY A 35 -15.21 4.62 -7.63
C GLY A 35 -15.05 4.33 -6.13
N LEU A 36 -15.95 4.85 -5.30
CA LEU A 36 -15.89 4.74 -3.82
C LEU A 36 -15.72 3.29 -3.31
N THR A 37 -16.31 2.30 -3.98
CA THR A 37 -16.18 0.89 -3.60
C THR A 37 -14.77 0.34 -3.80
N ALA A 38 -14.01 0.85 -4.77
CA ALA A 38 -12.62 0.48 -4.98
C ALA A 38 -11.74 1.05 -3.86
N VAL A 39 -12.00 2.31 -3.45
CA VAL A 39 -11.33 2.95 -2.30
C VAL A 39 -11.52 2.12 -1.04
N MET A 40 -12.77 1.77 -0.70
CA MET A 40 -13.04 1.01 0.52
C MET A 40 -12.37 -0.37 0.52
N LYS A 41 -12.37 -1.07 -0.62
CA LYS A 41 -11.71 -2.37 -0.76
C LYS A 41 -10.19 -2.26 -0.65
N LEU A 42 -9.59 -1.26 -1.30
CA LEU A 42 -8.14 -1.03 -1.23
C LEU A 42 -7.71 -0.69 0.20
N THR A 43 -8.44 0.20 0.88
CA THR A 43 -8.19 0.51 2.30
C THR A 43 -8.28 -0.74 3.17
N GLN A 44 -9.30 -1.58 2.98
CA GLN A 44 -9.43 -2.83 3.73
C GLN A 44 -8.21 -3.75 3.51
N LEU A 45 -7.78 -3.95 2.26
CA LEU A 45 -6.62 -4.78 1.94
C LEU A 45 -5.32 -4.24 2.55
N MET A 46 -5.14 -2.91 2.56
CA MET A 46 -3.95 -2.28 3.15
C MET A 46 -3.92 -2.45 4.68
N VAL A 47 -5.07 -2.30 5.35
CA VAL A 47 -5.20 -2.55 6.80
C VAL A 47 -4.90 -4.02 7.11
N GLU A 48 -5.48 -4.96 6.36
CA GLU A 48 -5.24 -6.40 6.54
C GLU A 48 -3.77 -6.79 6.28
N ALA A 49 -3.08 -6.08 5.38
CA ALA A 49 -1.66 -6.27 5.11
C ALA A 49 -0.73 -5.71 6.21
N GLY A 50 -1.26 -4.91 7.14
CA GLY A 50 -0.52 -4.34 8.27
C GLY A 50 -0.06 -2.89 8.08
N ALA A 51 -0.73 -2.11 7.22
CA ALA A 51 -0.50 -0.66 7.15
C ALA A 51 -1.07 0.05 8.39
N ALA A 52 -0.29 0.96 8.97
CA ALA A 52 -0.72 1.84 10.05
C ALA A 52 -1.42 3.11 9.53
N GLY A 53 -1.14 3.51 8.29
CA GLY A 53 -1.80 4.61 7.61
C GLY A 53 -1.73 4.46 6.09
N VAL A 54 -2.69 5.07 5.39
CA VAL A 54 -2.75 5.10 3.92
C VAL A 54 -3.02 6.55 3.50
N HIS A 55 -2.25 7.08 2.56
CA HIS A 55 -2.58 8.34 1.89
C HIS A 55 -3.11 8.05 0.47
N PHE A 56 -3.98 8.94 -0.01
CA PHE A 56 -4.59 8.85 -1.33
C PHE A 56 -4.40 10.17 -2.05
N GLU A 57 -4.18 10.09 -3.37
CA GLU A 57 -3.97 11.24 -4.22
C GLU A 57 -5.30 11.69 -4.86
N ASP A 58 -5.47 12.99 -5.08
CA ASP A 58 -6.68 13.59 -5.66
C ASP A 58 -6.67 13.66 -7.20
N GLN A 59 -5.66 13.07 -7.83
CA GLN A 59 -5.51 13.13 -9.28
C GLN A 59 -6.61 12.33 -9.98
N SER A 60 -7.14 12.87 -11.08
CA SER A 60 -8.08 12.14 -11.93
C SER A 60 -7.38 10.96 -12.59
N VAL A 61 -7.96 9.76 -12.48
CA VAL A 61 -7.48 8.57 -13.20
C VAL A 61 -7.78 8.76 -14.70
N PHE A 62 -6.88 9.40 -15.44
CA PHE A 62 -7.05 9.56 -16.88
C PHE A 62 -6.71 8.22 -17.55
N ARG A 63 -7.72 7.52 -18.07
CA ARG A 63 -7.48 6.45 -19.03
C ARG A 63 -6.90 7.11 -20.28
N VAL A 64 -5.58 7.11 -20.43
CA VAL A 64 -4.95 7.43 -21.71
C VAL A 64 -5.37 6.34 -22.69
N VAL A 65 -6.51 6.54 -23.36
CA VAL A 65 -6.78 5.86 -24.62
C VAL A 65 -5.81 6.48 -25.60
N ILE A 66 -4.66 5.83 -25.79
CA ILE A 66 -3.75 6.17 -26.88
C ILE A 66 -4.55 5.93 -28.15
N GLY A 67 -5.07 7.02 -28.72
CA GLY A 67 -5.76 7.02 -29.99
C GLY A 67 -4.75 6.71 -31.09
N LEU A 68 -4.64 5.45 -31.48
CA LEU A 68 -4.12 5.10 -32.80
C LEU A 68 -5.23 5.35 -33.83
N ARG A 69 -5.55 6.62 -34.09
CA ARG A 69 -6.33 6.99 -35.28
C ARG A 69 -5.35 7.37 -36.38
N LEU A 70 -4.75 6.33 -36.96
CA LEU A 70 -4.01 6.42 -38.20
C LEU A 70 -5.03 6.65 -39.34
N LEU A 71 -4.85 7.77 -40.06
CA LEU A 71 -5.35 8.09 -41.40
C LEU A 71 -6.87 7.95 -41.67
N ARG A 72 -7.56 9.10 -41.71
CA ARG A 72 -8.35 9.56 -42.88
C ARG A 72 -8.30 11.08 -42.94
#